data_AF-A0A522ACE9-F1
#
_entry.id   AF-A0A522ACE9-F1
#
_cell.length_a   1.000
_cell.length_b   1.000
_cell.length_c   1.000
_cell.angle_alpha   90.00
_cell.angle_beta   90.00
_cell.angle_gamma   90.00
#
_symmetry.space_group_name_H-M   'P 1'
#
loop_
_entity.id
_entity.type
_entity.pdbx_description
1 polymer ?
#
loop_
_entity_poly.entity_id
_entity_poly.type
_entity_poly.pdbx_seq_one_letter_code
_entity_poly.pdbx_strand_id
1 'polypeptide(L)'
;MNIGLLVRLAGVALLYFVAAQVGLAFAVVGSTVTLVWPPSGIALVAILVFGYRMIPGVALGAFLANAWTGVPLLLAAGIALGNTLEPVVGALLLQRLAGFRNTLERRGDVFALILLAGICSTMLSAWVGVASLTLGGTVAVGDYASVWLKWWLGDMMGVLVVAPPLLI
;
A
#
# COMPACT_ATOMS: atom_id res chain seq x y z
N MET A 1 -15.85 15.74 14.69
CA MET A 1 -14.66 15.52 13.83
C MET A 1 -14.22 16.86 13.25
N ASN A 2 -12.95 17.25 13.41
CA ASN A 2 -12.46 18.57 12.94
C ASN A 2 -12.41 18.60 11.40
N ILE A 3 -12.84 19.69 10.77
CA ILE A 3 -12.80 19.91 9.30
C ILE A 3 -11.41 19.62 8.73
N GLY A 4 -10.34 20.01 9.43
CA GLY A 4 -8.96 19.74 8.98
C GLY A 4 -8.63 18.25 8.91
N LEU A 5 -9.24 17.40 9.73
CA LEU A 5 -9.07 15.94 9.64
C LEU A 5 -9.80 15.38 8.41
N LEU A 6 -11.02 15.84 8.14
CA LEU A 6 -11.79 15.43 6.96
C LEU A 6 -11.06 15.77 5.66
N VAL A 7 -10.49 16.97 5.57
CA VAL A 7 -9.70 17.39 4.40
C VAL A 7 -8.50 16.47 4.20
N ARG A 8 -7.77 16.11 5.27
CA ARG A 8 -6.63 15.18 5.18
C ARG A 8 -7.06 13.78 4.76
N LEU A 9 -8.15 13.26 5.32
CA LEU A 9 -8.69 11.95 4.95
C LEU A 9 -9.09 11.90 3.47
N ALA A 10 -9.81 12.92 3.00
CA ALA A 10 -10.21 13.05 1.61
C ALA A 10 -8.98 13.20 0.69
N GLY A 11 -8.00 14.01 1.08
CA GLY A 11 -6.75 14.17 0.34
C GLY A 11 -5.96 12.87 0.22
N VAL A 12 -5.80 12.11 1.32
CA VAL A 12 -5.12 10.81 1.29
C VAL A 12 -5.88 9.82 0.41
N ALA A 13 -7.21 9.73 0.53
CA ALA A 13 -8.02 8.84 -0.30
C ALA A 13 -7.88 9.18 -1.79
N LEU A 14 -7.94 10.48 -2.13
CA LEU A 14 -7.82 10.97 -3.50
C LEU A 14 -6.42 10.70 -4.07
N LEU A 15 -5.36 11.06 -3.33
CA LEU A 15 -3.98 10.83 -3.76
C LEU A 15 -3.69 9.34 -3.95
N TYR A 16 -4.14 8.50 -3.02
CA TYR A 16 -4.07 7.05 -3.15
C TYR A 16 -4.75 6.60 -4.44
N PHE A 17 -6.01 6.99 -4.63
CA PHE A 17 -6.81 6.60 -5.79
C PHE A 17 -6.13 7.00 -7.10
N VAL A 18 -5.78 8.28 -7.27
CA VAL A 18 -5.15 8.78 -8.50
C VAL A 18 -3.82 8.07 -8.77
N ALA A 19 -2.99 7.91 -7.74
CA ALA A 19 -1.71 7.22 -7.86
C ALA A 19 -1.89 5.73 -8.23
N ALA A 20 -2.96 5.09 -7.75
CA ALA A 20 -3.32 3.74 -8.13
C ALA A 20 -3.69 3.68 -9.62
N GLN A 21 -4.50 4.61 -10.12
CA GLN A 21 -4.86 4.66 -11.54
C GLN A 21 -3.64 4.85 -12.45
N VAL A 22 -2.68 5.68 -12.03
CA VAL A 22 -1.41 5.87 -12.75
C VAL A 22 -0.61 4.56 -12.78
N GLY A 23 -0.51 3.86 -11.65
CA GLY A 23 0.16 2.55 -11.60
C GLY A 23 -0.54 1.51 -12.47
N LEU A 24 -1.87 1.44 -12.39
CA LEU A 24 -2.71 0.48 -13.12
C LEU A 24 -2.68 0.69 -14.64
N ALA A 25 -2.37 1.90 -15.12
CA ALA A 25 -2.10 2.13 -16.54
C ALA A 25 -0.91 1.29 -17.07
N PHE A 26 -0.05 0.78 -16.19
CA PHE A 26 1.10 -0.08 -16.49
C PHE A 26 0.97 -1.46 -15.81
N ALA A 27 -0.25 -1.98 -15.66
CA ALA A 27 -0.49 -3.30 -15.08
C ALA A 27 0.18 -4.43 -15.87
N VAL A 28 0.73 -5.41 -15.15
CA VAL A 28 1.49 -6.56 -15.67
C VAL A 28 0.84 -7.91 -15.35
N VAL A 29 -0.13 -7.99 -14.44
CA VAL A 29 -1.00 -9.17 -14.25
C VAL A 29 -2.44 -8.74 -14.02
N GLY A 30 -3.33 -9.27 -14.86
CA GLY A 30 -4.74 -8.89 -14.85
C GLY A 30 -4.90 -7.38 -14.99
N SER A 31 -5.85 -6.82 -14.24
CA SER A 31 -6.15 -5.39 -14.17
C SER A 31 -5.78 -4.77 -12.82
N THR A 32 -4.95 -5.44 -12.01
CA THR A 32 -4.75 -5.05 -10.59
C THR A 32 -3.29 -5.09 -10.13
N VAL A 33 -2.38 -5.80 -10.81
CA VAL A 33 -0.97 -5.92 -10.39
C VAL A 33 -0.06 -5.12 -11.30
N THR A 34 0.81 -4.29 -10.73
CA THR A 34 1.68 -3.34 -11.44
C THR A 34 3.13 -3.47 -11.00
N LEU A 35 4.10 -3.09 -11.84
CA LEU A 35 5.54 -3.16 -11.49
C LEU A 35 5.96 -2.19 -10.38
N VAL A 36 5.24 -1.08 -10.25
CA VAL A 36 5.39 -0.13 -9.15
C VAL A 36 3.97 0.21 -8.72
N TRP A 37 3.67 0.08 -7.42
CA TRP A 37 2.41 0.49 -6.83
C TRP A 37 2.61 1.75 -5.97
N PRO A 38 2.61 2.96 -6.57
CA PRO A 38 2.82 4.21 -5.84
C PRO A 38 1.97 4.42 -4.58
N PRO A 39 0.71 3.94 -4.51
CA PRO A 39 -0.13 4.15 -3.34
C PRO A 39 0.46 3.60 -2.03
N SER A 40 1.26 2.53 -2.07
CA SER A 40 1.91 1.97 -0.88
C SER A 40 2.81 3.00 -0.19
N GLY A 41 3.66 3.68 -0.96
CA GLY A 41 4.53 4.73 -0.42
C GLY A 41 3.74 5.93 0.10
N ILE A 42 2.71 6.37 -0.62
CA ILE A 42 1.83 7.48 -0.20
C ILE A 42 1.14 7.15 1.12
N ALA A 43 0.57 5.96 1.24
CA ALA A 43 -0.14 5.52 2.43
C ALA A 43 0.80 5.41 3.64
N LEU A 44 2.00 4.87 3.45
CA LEU A 44 3.01 4.80 4.50
C LEU A 44 3.39 6.20 5.00
N VAL A 45 3.71 7.13 4.11
CA VAL A 45 4.07 8.51 4.49
C VAL A 45 2.90 9.21 5.17
N ALA A 46 1.67 9.05 4.67
CA ALA A 46 0.50 9.63 5.30
C ALA A 46 0.34 9.18 6.76
N ILE A 47 0.55 7.90 7.05
CA ILE A 47 0.50 7.35 8.41
C ILE A 47 1.69 7.82 9.26
N LEU A 48 2.90 7.85 8.70
CA LEU A 48 4.10 8.30 9.42
C LEU A 48 4.05 9.79 9.79
N VAL A 49 3.50 10.63 8.92
CA VAL A 49 3.47 12.10 9.07
C VAL A 49 2.23 12.56 9.83
N PHE A 50 1.05 12.07 9.45
CA PHE A 50 -0.21 12.54 10.04
C PHE A 50 -0.75 11.59 11.11
N GLY A 51 -0.16 10.42 11.30
CA GLY A 51 -0.53 9.42 12.30
C GLY A 51 -1.60 8.43 11.82
N TYR A 52 -1.84 7.39 12.63
CA TYR A 52 -2.79 6.29 12.35
C TYR A 52 -4.25 6.72 12.14
N ARG A 53 -4.61 7.98 12.45
CA ARG A 53 -5.91 8.56 12.09
C ARG A 53 -6.14 8.63 10.57
N MET A 54 -5.11 8.44 9.74
CA MET A 54 -5.24 8.41 8.27
C MET A 54 -5.73 7.07 7.71
N ILE A 55 -5.79 6.00 8.53
CA ILE A 55 -6.22 4.66 8.11
C ILE A 55 -7.54 4.69 7.30
N PRO A 56 -8.60 5.41 7.70
CA PRO A 56 -9.84 5.43 6.92
C PRO A 56 -9.67 6.04 5.52
N GLY A 57 -8.77 7.02 5.35
CA GLY A 57 -8.48 7.62 4.05
C GLY A 57 -7.74 6.65 3.14
N VAL A 58 -6.76 5.93 3.68
CA VAL A 58 -6.05 4.86 2.96
C VAL A 58 -7.01 3.75 2.54
N ALA A 59 -7.84 3.26 3.48
CA ALA A 59 -8.82 2.22 3.21
C ALA A 59 -9.83 2.62 2.14
N LEU A 60 -10.33 3.85 2.20
CA LEU A 60 -11.27 4.36 1.21
C LEU A 60 -10.62 4.49 -0.17
N GLY A 61 -9.42 5.07 -0.25
CA GLY A 61 -8.67 5.18 -1.51
C GLY A 61 -8.36 3.82 -2.13
N ALA A 62 -7.91 2.86 -1.32
CA ALA A 62 -7.63 1.49 -1.75
C ALA A 62 -8.89 0.77 -2.23
N PHE A 63 -10.00 0.88 -1.51
CA PHE A 63 -11.26 0.28 -1.93
C PHE A 63 -11.76 0.84 -3.25
N LEU A 64 -11.78 2.18 -3.40
CA LEU A 64 -12.23 2.82 -4.62
C LEU A 64 -11.33 2.48 -5.81
N ALA A 65 -10.01 2.45 -5.63
CA ALA A 65 -9.08 2.09 -6.69
C ALA A 65 -9.32 0.66 -7.19
N ASN A 66 -9.46 -0.29 -6.27
CA ASN A 66 -9.71 -1.68 -6.62
C ASN A 66 -11.11 -1.87 -7.22
N ALA A 67 -12.15 -1.25 -6.65
CA ALA A 67 -13.51 -1.31 -7.20
C ALA A 67 -13.59 -0.75 -8.63
N TRP A 68 -12.79 0.27 -8.95
CA TRP A 68 -12.73 0.86 -10.28
C TRP A 68 -12.22 -0.11 -11.36
N THR A 69 -11.46 -1.14 -10.98
CA THR A 69 -10.97 -2.16 -11.93
C THR A 69 -12.08 -3.08 -12.45
N GLY A 70 -13.29 -3.01 -11.90
CA GLY A 70 -14.44 -3.84 -12.29
C GLY A 70 -14.51 -5.21 -11.60
N VAL A 71 -13.57 -5.50 -10.69
CA VAL A 71 -13.65 -6.71 -9.84
C VAL A 71 -14.84 -6.64 -8.87
N PRO A 72 -15.39 -7.79 -8.42
CA PRO A 72 -16.47 -7.79 -7.44
C PRO A 72 -16.14 -6.97 -6.19
N LEU A 73 -17.13 -6.25 -5.63
CA LEU A 73 -16.91 -5.36 -4.48
C LEU A 73 -16.33 -6.07 -3.26
N LEU A 74 -16.71 -7.33 -3.02
CA LEU A 74 -16.16 -8.14 -1.93
C LEU A 74 -14.66 -8.42 -2.15
N LEU A 75 -14.26 -8.69 -3.40
CA LEU A 75 -12.85 -8.87 -3.77
C LEU A 75 -12.08 -7.55 -3.60
N ALA A 76 -12.64 -6.43 -4.08
CA ALA A 76 -12.05 -5.12 -3.89
C ALA A 76 -11.87 -4.76 -2.40
N ALA A 77 -12.83 -5.12 -1.54
CA ALA A 77 -12.72 -4.93 -0.09
C ALA A 77 -11.63 -5.81 0.53
N GLY A 78 -11.49 -7.07 0.10
CA GLY A 78 -10.41 -7.95 0.54
C GLY A 78 -9.02 -7.43 0.18
N ILE A 79 -8.84 -6.96 -1.06
CA ILE A 79 -7.58 -6.35 -1.50
C ILE A 79 -7.31 -5.05 -0.72
N ALA A 80 -8.32 -4.19 -0.58
CA ALA A 80 -8.19 -2.93 0.16
C ALA A 80 -7.78 -3.15 1.62
N LEU A 81 -8.22 -4.25 2.24
CA LEU A 81 -7.78 -4.63 3.59
C LEU A 81 -6.27 -4.87 3.62
N GLY A 82 -5.72 -5.66 2.69
CA GLY A 82 -4.29 -5.91 2.58
C GLY A 82 -3.48 -4.64 2.36
N ASN A 83 -3.90 -3.85 1.37
CA ASN A 83 -3.30 -2.56 1.02
C ASN A 83 -3.35 -1.53 2.18
N THR A 84 -4.30 -1.66 3.10
CA THR A 84 -4.40 -0.79 4.28
C THR A 84 -3.55 -1.31 5.43
N LEU A 85 -3.52 -2.63 5.64
CA LEU A 85 -2.74 -3.25 6.71
C LEU A 85 -1.23 -3.09 6.49
N GLU A 86 -0.76 -3.16 5.25
CA GLU A 86 0.65 -2.96 4.91
C GLU A 86 1.24 -1.67 5.49
N PRO A 87 0.78 -0.46 5.13
CA PRO A 87 1.39 0.78 5.61
C PRO A 87 1.18 0.98 7.12
N VAL A 88 0.12 0.40 7.71
CA VAL A 88 -0.09 0.40 9.17
C VAL A 88 0.99 -0.43 9.86
N VAL A 89 1.23 -1.66 9.39
CA VAL A 89 2.25 -2.54 9.95
C VAL A 89 3.64 -1.99 9.67
N GLY A 90 3.89 -1.45 8.47
CA GLY A 90 5.15 -0.80 8.13
C GLY A 90 5.47 0.36 9.06
N ALA A 91 4.52 1.28 9.26
CA ALA A 91 4.70 2.39 10.21
C ALA A 91 4.91 1.91 11.65
N LEU A 92 4.19 0.87 12.07
CA LEU A 92 4.33 0.28 13.41
C LEU A 92 5.72 -0.32 13.61
N LEU A 93 6.21 -1.12 12.66
CA LEU A 93 7.54 -1.75 12.73
C LEU A 93 8.64 -0.69 12.76
N LEU A 94 8.55 0.34 11.89
CA LEU A 94 9.51 1.44 11.86
C LEU A 94 9.56 2.20 13.20
N GLN A 95 8.40 2.55 13.75
CA GLN A 95 8.32 3.31 14.99
C GLN A 95 8.78 2.47 16.20
N ARG A 96 8.41 1.19 16.26
CA ARG A 96 8.65 0.34 17.44
C ARG A 96 10.01 -0.33 17.46
N LEU A 97 10.54 -0.74 16.31
CA LEU A 97 11.78 -1.53 16.24
C LEU A 97 13.00 -0.70 15.87
N ALA A 98 12.83 0.39 15.12
CA ALA A 98 13.96 1.19 14.63
C ALA A 98 14.04 2.59 15.26
N GLY A 99 13.02 3.01 16.03
CA GLY A 99 12.92 4.40 16.50
C GLY A 99 13.02 5.38 15.34
N PHE A 100 12.32 5.05 14.24
CA PHE A 100 12.47 5.69 12.94
C PHE A 100 12.20 7.20 12.97
N ARG A 101 13.03 7.96 12.26
CA ARG A 101 12.83 9.41 12.04
C ARG A 101 12.47 9.65 10.60
N ASN A 102 11.38 10.40 10.41
CA ASN A 102 10.83 10.74 9.09
C ASN A 102 11.75 11.63 8.24
N THR A 103 12.95 12.00 8.69
CA THR A 103 13.91 12.82 7.93
C THR A 103 14.86 12.00 7.07
N LEU A 104 14.95 10.67 7.27
CA LEU A 104 15.88 9.76 6.57
C LEU A 104 17.37 10.16 6.64
N GLU A 105 17.76 11.06 7.56
CA GLU A 105 19.14 11.54 7.69
C GLU A 105 20.09 10.46 8.25
N ARG A 106 19.56 9.48 8.98
CA ARG A 106 20.36 8.38 9.53
C ARG A 106 20.34 7.21 8.56
N ARG A 107 21.51 6.62 8.30
CA ARG A 107 21.63 5.36 7.53
C ARG A 107 20.71 4.26 8.07
N GLY A 108 20.56 4.19 9.39
CA GLY A 108 19.65 3.26 10.05
C GLY A 108 18.18 3.46 9.68
N ASP A 109 17.73 4.69 9.44
CA ASP A 109 16.36 4.96 8.97
C ASP A 109 16.17 4.43 7.55
N VAL A 110 17.15 4.63 6.66
CA VAL A 110 17.12 4.10 5.29
C VAL A 110 17.04 2.57 5.29
N PHE A 111 17.90 1.89 6.06
CA PHE A 111 17.83 0.42 6.17
C PHE A 111 16.54 -0.07 6.80
N ALA A 112 16.02 0.62 7.83
CA ALA A 112 14.75 0.27 8.44
C ALA A 112 13.59 0.44 7.46
N LEU A 113 13.57 1.52 6.67
CA LEU A 113 12.57 1.74 5.62
C LEU A 113 12.58 0.59 4.62
N ILE A 114 13.77 0.20 4.14
CA ILE A 114 13.91 -0.89 3.17
C ILE A 114 13.43 -2.22 3.75
N LEU A 115 13.95 -2.60 4.92
CA LEU A 115 13.71 -3.94 5.48
C LEU A 115 12.30 -4.06 6.09
N LEU A 116 11.90 -3.11 6.93
CA LEU A 116 10.67 -3.24 7.71
C LEU A 116 9.43 -2.81 6.92
N ALA A 117 9.49 -1.67 6.24
CA ALA A 117 8.36 -1.18 5.47
C ALA A 117 8.37 -1.73 4.03
N GLY A 118 9.49 -1.62 3.31
CA GLY A 118 9.59 -2.04 1.93
C GLY A 118 9.48 -3.56 1.73
N ILE A 119 10.15 -4.36 2.57
CA ILE A 119 10.18 -5.82 2.43
C ILE A 119 9.14 -6.49 3.33
N CYS A 120 9.24 -6.35 4.67
CA CYS A 120 8.41 -7.14 5.58
C CYS A 120 6.93 -6.78 5.52
N SER A 121 6.59 -5.48 5.49
CA SER A 121 5.18 -5.07 5.55
C SER A 121 4.42 -5.35 4.25
N THR A 122 5.07 -5.23 3.09
CA THR A 122 4.46 -5.44 1.77
C THR A 122 4.17 -6.92 1.48
N MET A 123 4.91 -7.85 2.10
CA MET A 123 4.57 -9.28 2.05
C MET A 123 3.16 -9.54 2.58
N LEU A 124 2.72 -8.77 3.59
CA LEU A 124 1.38 -8.92 4.16
C LEU A 124 0.29 -8.55 3.15
N SER A 125 0.45 -7.43 2.43
CA SER A 125 -0.45 -7.02 1.35
C SER A 125 -0.53 -8.10 0.28
N ALA A 126 0.62 -8.59 -0.21
CA ALA A 126 0.66 -9.62 -1.23
C ALA A 126 -0.03 -10.93 -0.80
N TRP A 127 0.14 -11.35 0.46
CA TRP A 127 -0.58 -12.52 1.00
C TRP A 127 -2.09 -12.32 1.05
N VAL A 128 -2.54 -11.17 1.55
CA VAL A 128 -3.97 -10.84 1.64
C VAL A 128 -4.58 -10.68 0.24
N GLY A 129 -3.85 -10.08 -0.69
CA GLY A 129 -4.25 -9.94 -2.09
C GLY A 129 -4.45 -11.29 -2.76
N VAL A 130 -3.45 -12.18 -2.70
CA VAL A 130 -3.55 -13.53 -3.27
C VAL A 130 -4.66 -14.36 -2.62
N ALA A 131 -4.82 -14.27 -1.29
CA ALA A 131 -5.92 -14.93 -0.60
C ALA A 131 -7.28 -14.41 -1.08
N SER A 132 -7.41 -13.09 -1.29
CA SER A 132 -8.64 -12.47 -1.81
C SER A 132 -8.93 -12.95 -3.23
N LEU A 133 -7.92 -12.95 -4.12
CA LEU A 133 -8.06 -13.44 -5.51
C LEU A 133 -8.46 -14.91 -5.57
N THR A 134 -7.89 -15.73 -4.67
CA THR A 134 -8.18 -17.15 -4.53
C THR A 134 -9.64 -17.37 -4.14
N LEU A 135 -10.12 -16.68 -3.11
CA LEU A 135 -11.51 -16.75 -2.66
C LEU A 135 -12.48 -16.21 -3.72
N GLY A 136 -12.04 -15.26 -4.54
CA GLY A 136 -12.79 -14.73 -5.68
C GLY A 136 -12.77 -15.61 -6.94
N GLY A 137 -12.01 -16.71 -6.96
CA GLY A 137 -11.89 -17.60 -8.11
C GLY A 137 -11.25 -16.96 -9.35
N THR A 138 -10.46 -15.90 -9.15
CA THR A 138 -9.92 -15.07 -10.25
C THR A 138 -8.54 -15.52 -10.74
N VAL A 139 -7.84 -16.35 -9.97
CA VAL A 139 -6.47 -16.82 -10.26
C VAL A 139 -6.42 -18.33 -10.10
N ALA A 140 -5.73 -19.02 -11.02
CA ALA A 140 -5.50 -20.45 -10.93
C ALA A 140 -4.44 -20.78 -9.86
N VAL A 141 -4.58 -21.93 -9.19
CA VAL A 141 -3.67 -22.36 -8.11
C VAL A 141 -2.20 -22.39 -8.53
N GLY A 142 -1.93 -22.73 -9.80
CA GLY A 142 -0.57 -22.75 -10.34
C GLY A 142 0.11 -21.38 -10.41
N ASP A 143 -0.65 -20.29 -10.42
CA ASP A 143 -0.14 -18.94 -10.61
C ASP A 143 0.11 -18.18 -9.31
N TYR A 144 -0.29 -18.73 -8.15
CA TYR A 144 -0.27 -18.00 -6.86
C TYR A 144 1.11 -17.43 -6.51
N ALA A 145 2.18 -18.21 -6.68
CA ALA A 145 3.53 -17.74 -6.39
C ALA A 145 3.98 -16.59 -7.32
N SER A 146 3.61 -16.67 -8.60
CA SER A 146 3.93 -15.64 -9.60
C SER A 146 3.17 -14.34 -9.31
N VAL A 147 1.87 -14.46 -8.99
CA VAL A 147 1.04 -13.30 -8.61
C VAL A 147 1.54 -12.68 -7.32
N TRP A 148 1.80 -13.49 -6.29
CA TRP A 148 2.35 -13.03 -5.01
C TRP A 148 3.65 -12.26 -5.21
N LEU A 149 4.60 -12.82 -5.97
CA LEU A 149 5.91 -12.20 -6.21
C LEU A 149 5.77 -10.86 -6.93
N LYS A 150 4.96 -10.78 -7.99
CA LYS A 150 4.76 -9.53 -8.73
C LYS A 150 4.05 -8.47 -7.90
N TRP A 151 3.08 -8.87 -7.08
CA TRP A 151 2.38 -7.98 -6.17
C TRP A 151 3.33 -7.42 -5.11
N TRP A 152 4.06 -8.31 -4.43
CA TRP A 152 5.03 -7.94 -3.41
C TRP A 152 6.12 -7.01 -3.95
N LEU A 153 6.66 -7.30 -5.14
CA LEU A 153 7.63 -6.42 -5.79
C LEU A 153 7.02 -5.06 -6.14
N GLY A 154 5.79 -5.01 -6.63
CA GLY A 154 5.08 -3.78 -6.94
C GLY A 154 4.92 -2.86 -5.72
N ASP A 155 4.44 -3.42 -4.62
CA ASP A 155 4.22 -2.70 -3.35
C ASP A 155 5.57 -2.26 -2.74
N MET A 156 6.58 -3.14 -2.73
CA MET A 156 7.94 -2.82 -2.30
C MET A 156 8.52 -1.65 -3.09
N MET A 157 8.45 -1.71 -4.42
CA MET A 157 8.93 -0.61 -5.27
C MET A 157 8.13 0.67 -5.04
N GLY A 158 6.83 0.56 -4.79
CA GLY A 158 5.98 1.66 -4.37
C GLY A 158 6.51 2.37 -3.12
N VAL A 159 6.81 1.61 -2.06
CA VAL A 159 7.43 2.15 -0.85
C VAL A 159 8.79 2.77 -1.14
N LEU A 160 9.69 2.04 -1.81
CA LEU A 160 11.08 2.44 -1.98
C LEU A 160 11.28 3.65 -2.91
N VAL A 161 10.41 3.82 -3.90
CA VAL A 161 10.51 4.91 -4.88
C VAL A 161 9.72 6.13 -4.43
N VAL A 162 8.57 5.93 -3.78
CA VAL A 162 7.65 7.04 -3.47
C VAL A 162 7.80 7.58 -2.05
N ALA A 163 8.10 6.74 -1.05
CA ALA A 163 8.19 7.22 0.32
C ALA A 163 9.37 8.17 0.58
N PRO A 164 10.61 7.88 0.12
CA PRO A 164 11.75 8.76 0.36
C PRO A 164 11.56 10.22 -0.10
N PRO A 165 11.18 10.51 -1.37
CA PRO A 165 11.03 11.88 -1.84
C PRO A 165 9.86 12.64 -1.17
N LEU A 166 8.92 11.95 -0.53
CA LEU A 166 7.83 12.57 0.22
C LEU A 166 8.18 12.83 1.69
N LEU A 167 9.28 12.26 2.19
CA LEU A 167 9.77 12.41 3.56
C LEU A 167 10.85 13.48 3.71
N ILE A 168 11.59 13.78 2.63
CA ILE A 168 12.71 14.73 2.60
C ILE A 168 12.36 16.09 2.02
#